data_AF-A0A7J8I6L4-F1
#
_entry.id   AF-A0A7J8I6L4-F1
#
_cell.length_a   1.000
_cell.length_b   1.000
_cell.length_c   1.000
_cell.angle_alpha   90.00
_cell.angle_beta   90.00
_cell.angle_gamma   90.00
#
_symmetry.space_group_name_H-M   'P 1'
#
loop_
_entity.id
_entity.type
_entity.pdbx_description
1 polymer ?
#
loop_
_entity_poly.entity_id
_entity_poly.type
_entity_poly.pdbx_seq_one_letter_code
_entity_poly.pdbx_strand_id
1 'polypeptide(L)'
;MLRHLYMKWVRLTKPQPFKDFLCISLRTFVMRNCAGPTNSLKYVPLVTGLASARNLEHLEMVRVPFLGGLIQHVVEDSWRSGGFRNLHTIVLGACKNALEVDLGYLIITAARRLHEVRIQPSLTKDGVFSALKMAELEFPQFETLHLGYVDEFLLQSKTYPIFLFSGIAIGN
;
A
#
# COMPACT_ATOMS: atom_id res chain seq x y z
N MET A 1 -21.55 -9.91 -3.15
CA MET A 1 -20.52 -9.38 -2.22
C MET A 1 -19.35 -8.83 -3.02
N LEU A 2 -18.81 -7.68 -2.60
CA LEU A 2 -17.69 -7.01 -3.27
C LEU A 2 -16.39 -7.82 -3.09
N ARG A 3 -15.69 -8.11 -4.20
CA ARG A 3 -14.44 -8.89 -4.21
C ARG A 3 -13.22 -8.06 -4.63
N HIS A 4 -13.42 -7.03 -5.44
CA HIS A 4 -12.33 -6.20 -5.94
C HIS A 4 -12.71 -4.73 -5.75
N LEU A 5 -11.88 -3.99 -5.03
CA LEU A 5 -12.07 -2.57 -4.78
C LEU A 5 -10.88 -1.81 -5.34
N TYR A 6 -11.14 -1.02 -6.38
CA TYR A 6 -10.16 -0.14 -7.01
C TYR A 6 -10.56 1.31 -6.77
N MET A 7 -9.72 2.03 -6.04
CA MET A 7 -9.82 3.46 -5.79
C MET A 7 -8.60 4.13 -6.37
N LYS A 8 -8.75 4.78 -7.53
CA LYS A 8 -7.68 5.54 -8.17
C LYS A 8 -8.15 6.97 -8.33
N TRP A 9 -7.38 7.94 -7.84
CA TRP A 9 -7.69 9.37 -7.96
C TRP A 9 -9.02 9.79 -7.30
N VAL A 10 -9.45 9.06 -6.27
CA VAL A 10 -10.70 9.33 -5.56
C VAL A 10 -10.45 10.39 -4.48
N ARG A 11 -11.31 11.42 -4.43
CA ARG A 11 -11.32 12.42 -3.36
C ARG A 11 -12.31 12.03 -2.28
N LEU A 12 -11.81 11.71 -1.09
CA LEU A 12 -12.63 11.36 0.08
C LEU A 12 -13.01 12.64 0.83
N THR A 13 -14.26 13.07 0.69
CA THR A 13 -14.76 14.33 1.25
C THR A 13 -15.40 14.17 2.63
N LYS A 14 -15.86 12.96 2.98
CA LYS A 14 -16.50 12.69 4.27
C LYS A 14 -15.50 12.78 5.43
N PRO A 15 -15.92 13.25 6.63
CA PRO A 15 -15.05 13.31 7.80
C PRO A 15 -14.49 11.95 8.23
N GLN A 16 -15.26 10.87 8.08
CA GLN A 16 -14.85 9.50 8.40
C GLN A 16 -15.22 8.58 7.22
N PRO A 17 -14.43 8.56 6.14
CA PRO A 17 -14.79 7.87 4.90
C PRO A 17 -14.77 6.34 5.04
N PHE A 18 -13.99 5.83 5.99
CA PHE A 18 -13.83 4.39 6.24
C PHE A 18 -14.54 3.94 7.53
N LYS A 19 -15.36 4.79 8.15
CA LYS A 19 -16.18 4.36 9.28
C LYS A 19 -17.02 3.16 8.85
N ASP A 20 -17.00 2.10 9.65
CA ASP A 20 -17.72 0.84 9.39
C ASP A 20 -17.28 0.11 8.09
N PHE A 21 -16.07 0.39 7.59
CA PHE A 21 -15.52 -0.31 6.43
C PHE A 21 -15.29 -1.79 6.76
N LEU A 22 -16.14 -2.65 6.20
CA LEU A 22 -16.04 -4.10 6.36
C LEU A 22 -16.27 -4.80 5.02
N CYS A 23 -15.22 -5.37 4.45
CA CYS A 23 -15.26 -6.07 3.17
C CYS A 23 -14.69 -7.50 3.29
N ILE A 24 -15.39 -8.38 4.01
CA ILE A 24 -14.89 -9.73 4.35
C ILE A 24 -14.57 -10.63 3.14
N SER A 25 -15.20 -10.37 1.99
CA SER A 25 -15.01 -11.15 0.75
C SER A 25 -13.99 -10.54 -0.21
N LEU A 26 -13.29 -9.48 0.20
CA LEU A 26 -12.33 -8.79 -0.65
C LEU A 26 -11.14 -9.71 -0.96
N ARG A 27 -10.76 -9.71 -2.24
CA ARG A 27 -9.56 -10.36 -2.79
C ARG A 27 -8.55 -9.37 -3.30
N THR A 28 -9.02 -8.25 -3.85
CA THR A 28 -8.15 -7.21 -4.38
C THR A 28 -8.51 -5.86 -3.78
N PHE A 29 -7.52 -5.19 -3.24
CA PHE A 29 -7.61 -3.81 -2.81
C PHE A 29 -6.51 -2.99 -3.49
N VAL A 30 -6.94 -1.95 -4.22
CA VAL A 30 -6.04 -0.99 -4.85
C VAL A 30 -6.47 0.40 -4.44
N MET A 31 -5.58 1.15 -3.80
CA MET A 31 -5.76 2.55 -3.49
C MET A 31 -4.56 3.34 -4.01
N ARG A 32 -4.77 4.14 -5.07
CA ARG A 32 -3.73 4.96 -5.68
C ARG A 32 -4.15 6.41 -5.76
N ASN A 33 -3.27 7.31 -5.34
CA ASN A 33 -3.38 8.75 -5.61
C ASN A 33 -4.73 9.35 -5.15
N CYS A 34 -5.29 8.80 -4.08
CA CYS A 34 -6.52 9.29 -3.49
C CYS A 34 -6.24 10.51 -2.59
N ALA A 35 -7.15 11.48 -2.62
CA ALA A 35 -7.06 12.67 -1.80
C ALA A 35 -7.85 12.51 -0.50
N GLY A 36 -7.16 12.67 0.63
CA GLY A 36 -7.73 12.50 1.96
C GLY A 36 -7.96 11.04 2.35
N PRO A 37 -8.38 10.76 3.60
CA PRO A 37 -8.56 11.72 4.69
C PRO A 37 -7.25 12.40 5.13
N THR A 38 -7.32 13.68 5.54
CA THR A 38 -6.16 14.50 5.94
C THR A 38 -5.48 13.98 7.21
N ASN A 39 -6.25 13.38 8.11
CA ASN A 39 -5.74 12.77 9.35
C ASN A 39 -5.47 11.28 9.09
N SER A 40 -4.23 10.86 9.33
CA SER A 40 -3.75 9.48 9.13
C SER A 40 -4.44 8.45 10.04
N LEU A 41 -4.94 8.85 11.22
CA LEU A 41 -5.71 7.96 12.11
C LEU A 41 -7.03 7.50 11.49
N LYS A 42 -7.56 8.24 10.52
CA LYS A 42 -8.81 7.87 9.84
C LYS A 42 -8.66 6.66 8.91
N TYR A 43 -7.43 6.19 8.68
CA TYR A 43 -7.15 4.96 7.95
C TYR A 43 -7.19 3.71 8.83
N VAL A 44 -7.27 3.84 10.16
CA VAL A 44 -7.34 2.68 11.07
C VAL A 44 -8.49 1.74 10.67
N PRO A 45 -9.75 2.22 10.51
CA PRO A 45 -10.85 1.32 10.13
C PRO A 45 -10.65 0.66 8.76
N LEU A 46 -9.97 1.33 7.83
CA LEU A 46 -9.66 0.75 6.52
C LEU A 46 -8.72 -0.44 6.68
N VAL A 47 -7.58 -0.25 7.36
CA VAL A 47 -6.56 -1.29 7.50
C VAL A 47 -7.10 -2.46 8.34
N THR A 48 -7.86 -2.19 9.41
CA THR A 48 -8.56 -3.23 10.20
C THR A 48 -9.57 -4.02 9.36
N GLY A 49 -10.36 -3.33 8.52
CA GLY A 49 -11.30 -3.98 7.62
C GLY A 49 -10.63 -4.83 6.53
N LEU A 50 -9.46 -4.40 6.04
CA LEU A 50 -8.63 -5.17 5.11
C LEU A 50 -8.03 -6.42 5.78
N ALA A 51 -7.54 -6.30 7.01
CA ALA A 51 -7.05 -7.45 7.78
C ALA A 51 -8.16 -8.49 8.02
N SER A 52 -9.40 -8.04 8.17
CA SER A 52 -10.57 -8.91 8.32
C SER A 52 -10.95 -9.64 7.02
N ALA A 53 -10.47 -9.18 5.86
CA ALA A 53 -10.68 -9.83 4.58
C ALA A 53 -9.72 -11.01 4.39
N ARG A 54 -10.12 -12.19 4.90
CA ARG A 54 -9.25 -13.39 4.92
C ARG A 54 -8.81 -13.87 3.54
N ASN A 55 -9.53 -13.51 2.48
CA ASN A 55 -9.17 -13.88 1.11
C ASN A 55 -8.46 -12.77 0.35
N LEU A 56 -7.96 -11.74 1.05
CA LEU A 56 -7.21 -10.66 0.40
C LEU A 56 -5.89 -11.20 -0.14
N GLU A 57 -5.79 -11.18 -1.47
CA GLU A 57 -4.66 -11.69 -2.27
C GLU A 57 -3.79 -10.54 -2.79
N HIS A 58 -4.38 -9.38 -3.10
CA HIS A 58 -3.66 -8.22 -3.65
C HIS A 58 -3.90 -6.98 -2.80
N LEU A 59 -2.82 -6.43 -2.24
CA LEU A 59 -2.82 -5.18 -1.49
C LEU A 59 -1.91 -4.16 -2.19
N GLU A 60 -2.50 -3.10 -2.71
CA GLU A 60 -1.78 -2.01 -3.33
C GLU A 60 -2.17 -0.67 -2.74
N MET A 61 -1.16 0.03 -2.20
CA MET A 61 -1.28 1.35 -1.62
C MET A 61 -0.21 2.26 -2.23
N VAL A 62 -0.65 3.21 -3.05
CA VAL A 62 0.22 4.19 -3.70
C VAL A 62 -0.22 5.61 -3.32
N ARG A 63 0.69 6.39 -2.75
CA ARG A 63 0.44 7.73 -2.19
C ARG A 63 -0.68 7.76 -1.15
N VAL A 64 -0.78 6.71 -0.34
CA VAL A 64 -1.75 6.65 0.76
C VAL A 64 -1.10 7.18 2.04
N PRO A 65 -1.57 8.31 2.62
CA PRO A 65 -0.99 8.91 3.82
C PRO A 65 -1.47 8.24 5.11
N PHE A 66 -1.34 6.91 5.22
CA PHE A 66 -1.61 6.19 6.46
C PHE A 66 -0.54 6.49 7.52
N LEU A 67 -0.80 6.12 8.78
CA LEU A 67 0.13 6.33 9.91
C LEU A 67 1.19 5.22 9.94
N GLY A 68 2.46 5.56 10.09
CA GLY A 68 3.52 4.56 10.28
C GLY A 68 3.29 3.71 11.53
N GLY A 69 3.52 2.40 11.42
CA GLY A 69 3.24 1.41 12.48
C GLY A 69 1.78 0.96 12.54
N LEU A 70 0.89 1.54 11.73
CA LEU A 70 -0.51 1.14 11.68
C LEU A 70 -0.68 -0.31 11.24
N ILE A 71 0.07 -0.74 10.22
CA ILE A 71 -0.10 -2.08 9.67
C ILE A 71 0.48 -3.10 10.65
N GLN A 72 1.65 -2.80 11.24
CA GLN A 72 2.18 -3.61 12.34
C GLN A 72 1.12 -3.83 13.42
N HIS A 73 0.54 -2.75 13.95
CA HIS A 73 -0.42 -2.85 15.04
C HIS A 73 -1.65 -3.69 14.67
N VAL A 74 -2.17 -3.52 13.44
CA VAL A 74 -3.31 -4.31 12.97
C VAL A 74 -2.94 -5.78 12.76
N VAL A 75 -1.75 -6.08 12.25
CA VAL A 75 -1.28 -7.47 12.12
C VAL A 75 -1.15 -8.13 13.49
N GLU A 76 -0.55 -7.43 14.45
CA GLU A 76 -0.42 -7.89 15.83
C GLU A 76 -1.77 -8.13 16.49
N ASP A 77 -2.74 -7.23 16.33
CA ASP A 77 -4.09 -7.38 16.87
C ASP A 77 -4.87 -8.53 16.21
N SER A 78 -4.67 -8.72 14.90
CA SER A 78 -5.39 -9.71 14.10
C SER A 78 -4.73 -11.10 14.04
N TRP A 79 -3.71 -11.37 14.86
CA TRP A 79 -2.91 -12.60 14.82
C TRP A 79 -3.74 -13.89 14.90
N ARG A 80 -4.79 -13.92 15.74
CA ARG A 80 -5.70 -15.08 15.88
C ARG A 80 -6.53 -15.32 14.62
N SER A 81 -6.86 -14.25 13.91
CA SER A 81 -7.70 -14.29 12.71
C SER A 81 -6.89 -14.48 11.42
N GLY A 82 -5.56 -14.33 11.50
CA GLY A 82 -4.65 -14.46 10.36
C GLY A 82 -4.79 -13.34 9.35
N GLY A 83 -4.91 -12.10 9.80
CA GLY A 83 -5.03 -10.94 8.91
C GLY A 83 -3.87 -10.88 7.91
N PHE A 84 -4.14 -10.57 6.64
CA PHE A 84 -3.15 -10.49 5.56
C PHE A 84 -2.38 -11.78 5.21
N ARG A 85 -2.70 -12.93 5.83
CA ARG A 85 -1.97 -14.19 5.60
C ARG A 85 -2.01 -14.71 4.16
N ASN A 86 -3.01 -14.29 3.39
CA ASN A 86 -3.25 -14.77 2.03
C ASN A 86 -2.79 -13.80 0.93
N LEU A 87 -2.00 -12.78 1.27
CA LEU A 87 -1.46 -11.87 0.27
C LEU A 87 -0.49 -12.60 -0.67
N HIS A 88 -0.74 -12.47 -1.95
CA HIS A 88 0.14 -12.87 -3.04
C HIS A 88 0.94 -11.66 -3.56
N THR A 89 0.36 -10.48 -3.51
CA THR A 89 0.97 -9.26 -4.03
C THR A 89 0.88 -8.11 -3.03
N ILE A 90 2.03 -7.49 -2.75
CA ILE A 90 2.15 -6.29 -1.92
C ILE A 90 2.79 -5.17 -2.75
N VAL A 91 2.10 -4.03 -2.85
CA VAL A 91 2.63 -2.84 -3.52
C VAL A 91 2.52 -1.64 -2.59
N LEU A 92 3.67 -1.12 -2.15
CA LEU A 92 3.77 0.11 -1.35
C LEU A 92 4.58 1.15 -2.13
N GLY A 93 3.92 2.21 -2.59
CA GLY A 93 4.51 3.25 -3.44
C GLY A 93 4.25 4.67 -2.92
N ALA A 94 5.27 5.50 -2.75
CA ALA A 94 5.13 6.90 -2.30
C ALA A 94 4.22 7.14 -1.07
N CYS A 95 4.09 6.17 -0.17
CA CYS A 95 3.41 6.27 1.11
C CYS A 95 4.33 6.98 2.11
N LYS A 96 4.13 8.30 2.28
CA LYS A 96 5.05 9.20 2.99
C LYS A 96 5.44 8.76 4.40
N ASN A 97 4.51 8.19 5.17
CA ASN A 97 4.73 7.83 6.57
C ASN A 97 4.87 6.31 6.78
N ALA A 98 4.91 5.51 5.71
CA ALA A 98 5.09 4.07 5.84
C ALA A 98 6.45 3.76 6.48
N LEU A 99 6.49 2.77 7.37
CA LEU A 99 7.73 2.32 8.01
C LEU A 99 8.15 0.94 7.51
N GLU A 100 9.43 0.63 7.67
CA GLU A 100 9.97 -0.69 7.32
C GLU A 100 9.35 -1.81 8.15
N VAL A 101 8.97 -1.50 9.39
CA VAL A 101 8.25 -2.44 10.27
C VAL A 101 6.88 -2.81 9.70
N ASP A 102 6.13 -1.85 9.13
CA ASP A 102 4.84 -2.13 8.49
C ASP A 102 4.99 -3.14 7.34
N LEU A 103 6.02 -2.93 6.50
CA LEU A 103 6.37 -3.82 5.40
C LEU A 103 6.80 -5.20 5.91
N GLY A 104 7.68 -5.23 6.91
CA GLY A 104 8.20 -6.48 7.48
C GLY A 104 7.08 -7.38 8.01
N TYR A 105 6.12 -6.82 8.75
CA TYR A 105 4.98 -7.57 9.27
C TYR A 105 4.07 -8.12 8.16
N LEU A 106 3.83 -7.37 7.09
CA LEU A 106 3.08 -7.89 5.93
C LEU A 106 3.82 -9.05 5.27
N ILE A 107 5.13 -8.91 5.02
CA ILE A 107 5.94 -9.95 4.38
C ILE A 107 5.97 -11.22 5.24
N ILE A 108 6.24 -11.09 6.54
CA ILE A 108 6.27 -12.22 7.48
C ILE A 108 4.93 -12.97 7.46
N THR A 109 3.83 -12.22 7.55
CA THR A 109 2.50 -12.81 7.66
C THR A 109 2.07 -13.51 6.37
N ALA A 110 2.50 -12.99 5.21
CA ALA A 110 2.16 -13.51 3.89
C ALA A 110 3.20 -14.49 3.31
N ALA A 111 4.34 -14.73 3.98
CA ALA A 111 5.53 -15.36 3.41
C ALA A 111 5.27 -16.64 2.59
N ARG A 112 4.36 -17.51 3.06
CA ARG A 112 4.02 -18.79 2.42
C ARG A 112 3.30 -18.66 1.08
N ARG A 113 2.65 -17.53 0.80
CA ARG A 113 1.84 -17.32 -0.41
C ARG A 113 2.26 -16.09 -1.20
N LEU A 114 3.31 -15.41 -0.77
CA LEU A 114 3.75 -14.18 -1.39
C LEU A 114 4.46 -14.47 -2.72
N HIS A 115 3.95 -13.89 -3.81
CA HIS A 115 4.50 -14.02 -5.16
C HIS A 115 5.26 -12.77 -5.58
N GLU A 116 4.73 -11.60 -5.22
CA GLU A 116 5.27 -10.33 -5.69
C GLU A 116 5.28 -9.26 -4.59
N VAL A 117 6.41 -8.55 -4.48
CA VAL A 117 6.56 -7.38 -3.61
C VAL A 117 7.15 -6.23 -4.41
N ARG A 118 6.47 -5.08 -4.43
CA ARG A 118 6.97 -3.83 -5.01
C ARG A 118 7.04 -2.76 -3.94
N ILE A 119 8.23 -2.25 -3.66
CA ILE A 119 8.47 -1.35 -2.52
C ILE A 119 9.17 -0.07 -2.93
N GLN A 120 8.65 1.04 -2.41
CA GLN A 120 9.22 2.37 -2.60
C GLN A 120 10.65 2.49 -2.05
N PRO A 121 11.49 3.38 -2.61
CA PRO A 121 12.89 3.53 -2.18
C PRO A 121 13.09 3.83 -0.69
N SER A 122 12.11 4.47 -0.02
CA SER A 122 12.26 4.80 1.41
C SER A 122 12.16 3.59 2.35
N LEU A 123 11.71 2.44 1.85
CA LEU A 123 11.51 1.19 2.60
C LEU A 123 12.53 0.11 2.22
N THR A 124 13.56 0.46 1.44
CA THR A 124 14.54 -0.50 0.92
C THR A 124 15.89 -0.41 1.66
N LYS A 125 15.91 -0.14 2.97
CA LYS A 125 17.17 -0.14 3.74
C LYS A 125 17.53 -1.56 4.17
N ASP A 126 18.80 -1.77 4.47
CA ASP A 126 19.35 -3.08 4.82
C ASP A 126 18.67 -3.73 6.04
N GLY A 127 18.09 -2.91 6.93
CA GLY A 127 17.44 -3.34 8.15
C GLY A 127 16.29 -4.33 7.91
N VAL A 128 15.41 -4.05 6.94
CA VAL A 128 14.27 -4.94 6.67
C VAL A 128 14.72 -6.29 6.11
N PHE A 129 15.69 -6.30 5.19
CA PHE A 129 16.19 -7.54 4.60
C PHE A 129 16.99 -8.37 5.60
N SER A 130 17.78 -7.72 6.44
CA SER A 130 18.52 -8.37 7.52
C SER A 130 17.56 -9.02 8.52
N ALA A 131 16.50 -8.30 8.91
CA ALA A 131 15.47 -8.83 9.80
C ALA A 131 14.73 -10.04 9.18
N LEU A 132 14.35 -9.96 7.90
CA LEU A 132 13.71 -11.08 7.20
C LEU A 132 14.62 -12.30 7.09
N LYS A 133 15.93 -12.09 6.84
CA LYS A 133 16.93 -13.16 6.83
C LYS A 133 17.11 -13.80 8.21
N MET A 134 17.15 -13.00 9.27
CA MET A 134 17.25 -13.48 10.65
C MET A 134 16.00 -14.21 11.12
N ALA A 135 14.83 -13.89 10.57
CA ALA A 135 13.58 -14.57 10.86
C ALA A 135 13.44 -15.94 10.18
N GLU A 136 14.45 -16.38 9.40
CA GLU A 136 14.50 -17.68 8.72
C GLU A 136 13.23 -17.99 7.89
N LEU A 137 12.67 -16.95 7.25
CA LEU A 137 11.45 -17.08 6.47
C LEU A 137 11.70 -17.81 5.15
N GLU A 138 10.80 -18.74 4.83
CA GLU A 138 10.74 -19.37 3.51
C GLU A 138 9.68 -18.71 2.63
N PHE A 139 10.06 -18.49 1.37
CA PHE A 139 9.21 -17.85 0.35
C PHE A 139 8.99 -18.80 -0.83
N PRO A 140 8.19 -19.87 -0.67
CA PRO A 140 8.11 -20.96 -1.64
C PRO A 140 7.47 -20.59 -2.98
N GLN A 141 6.80 -19.44 -3.06
CA GLN A 141 6.08 -18.98 -4.25
C GLN A 141 6.57 -17.61 -4.74
N PHE A 142 7.69 -17.11 -4.20
CA PHE A 142 8.11 -15.74 -4.45
C PHE A 142 8.86 -15.62 -5.77
N GLU A 143 8.29 -14.86 -6.68
CA GLU A 143 8.74 -14.73 -8.07
C GLU A 143 9.37 -13.37 -8.33
N THR A 144 8.79 -12.30 -7.77
CA THR A 144 9.16 -10.93 -8.14
C THR A 144 9.39 -10.03 -6.93
N LEU A 145 10.59 -9.44 -6.84
CA LEU A 145 10.93 -8.38 -5.91
C LEU A 145 11.34 -7.12 -6.67
N HIS A 146 10.51 -6.08 -6.61
CA HIS A 146 10.80 -4.78 -7.20
C HIS A 146 11.21 -3.79 -6.11
N LEU A 147 12.50 -3.49 -6.04
CA LEU A 147 13.10 -2.50 -5.16
C LEU A 147 13.11 -1.13 -5.82
N GLY A 148 12.72 -0.09 -5.08
CA GLY A 148 12.72 1.27 -5.60
C GLY A 148 11.53 1.57 -6.50
N TYR A 149 10.38 0.91 -6.29
CA TYR A 149 9.16 1.13 -7.05
C TYR A 149 8.72 2.60 -7.00
N VAL A 150 8.66 3.23 -8.18
CA VAL A 150 8.19 4.60 -8.37
C VAL A 150 6.88 4.55 -9.16
N ASP A 151 5.87 5.31 -8.70
CA ASP A 151 4.61 5.45 -9.42
C ASP A 151 4.84 6.02 -10.83
N GLU A 152 4.34 5.35 -11.87
CA GLU A 152 4.53 5.71 -13.28
C GLU A 152 4.11 7.15 -13.60
N PHE A 153 3.14 7.69 -12.86
CA PHE A 153 2.75 9.10 -12.96
C PHE A 153 3.94 10.06 -12.77
N LEU A 154 4.86 9.76 -11.85
CA LEU A 154 6.08 10.56 -11.65
C LEU A 154 7.09 10.38 -12.79
N LEU A 155 7.09 9.23 -13.46
CA LEU A 155 7.94 9.00 -14.62
C LEU A 155 7.45 9.85 -15.79
N GLN A 156 6.14 9.88 -16.03
CA GLN A 156 5.55 10.75 -17.06
C GLN A 156 5.81 12.23 -16.77
N SER A 157 5.71 12.69 -15.51
CA SER A 157 5.96 14.10 -15.18
C SER A 157 7.43 14.52 -15.30
N LYS A 158 8.38 13.58 -15.33
CA LYS A 158 9.80 13.86 -15.56
C LYS A 158 10.21 13.74 -17.03
N THR A 159 9.50 12.94 -17.82
CA THR A 159 9.77 12.76 -19.25
C THR A 159 9.17 13.87 -20.12
N TYR A 160 8.15 14.59 -19.63
CA TYR A 160 7.73 15.87 -20.21
C TYR A 160 8.26 17.01 -19.33
N PRO A 161 9.45 17.59 -19.59
CA PRO A 161 9.66 18.96 -19.17
C PRO A 161 8.52 19.74 -19.81
N ILE A 162 7.78 20.44 -18.97
CA ILE A 162 6.72 21.31 -19.37
C ILE A 162 7.34 22.25 -20.41
N PHE A 163 7.05 22.04 -21.70
CA PHE A 163 7.03 23.11 -22.67
C PHE A 163 5.90 24.02 -22.21
N LEU A 164 6.21 24.80 -21.17
CA LEU A 164 5.53 26.04 -20.85
C LEU A 164 5.64 26.82 -22.15
N PHE A 165 4.54 26.91 -22.87
CA PHE A 165 4.33 27.91 -23.89
C PHE A 165 4.54 29.28 -23.23
N SER A 166 5.80 29.72 -23.18
CA SER A 166 6.14 31.12 -23.12
C SER A 166 5.80 31.72 -24.47
N GLY A 167 4.77 32.56 -24.52
CA GLY A 167 4.53 33.47 -25.63
C GLY A 167 3.40 33.04 -26.56
N ILE A 168 2.17 33.45 -26.22
CA ILE A 168 1.31 34.08 -27.22
C ILE A 168 0.95 35.46 -26.65
N ALA A 169 1.66 36.46 -27.15
CA ALA A 169 1.24 37.85 -27.06
C ALA A 169 -0.11 37.97 -27.77
N ILE A 170 -1.14 38.39 -27.04
CA ILE A 170 -2.39 38.85 -27.66
C ILE A 170 -2.19 40.34 -27.90
N GLY A 171 -1.82 40.67 -29.14
CA GLY A 171 -1.96 42.02 -29.67
C GLY A 171 -3.38 42.22 -30.18
N ASN A 172 -4.01 43.30 -29.71
CA ASN A 172 -4.78 44.25 -30.51
C ASN A 172 -4.86 45.56 -29.72
#